data_AF-V4B2P3-F1
#
_entry.id   AF-V4B2P3-F1
#
_cell.length_a   1.000
_cell.length_b   1.000
_cell.length_c   1.000
_cell.angle_alpha   90.00
_cell.angle_beta   90.00
_cell.angle_gamma   90.00
#
_symmetry.space_group_name_H-M   'P 1'
#
loop_
_entity.id
_entity.type
_entity.pdbx_description
1 polymer ?
#
loop_
_entity_poly.entity_id
_entity_poly.type
_entity_poly.pdbx_seq_one_letter_code
_entity_poly.pdbx_strand_id
1 'polypeptide(L)'
;MGGSESKNDYVNDITCFTDEEKDRIHGIFANISSHDHKIDKNLLQVFCEHSFEGELIEYFYDWMQSLTNNKNHTLTYAQFLRCMSIALRGNVTEKSQLIVFISSKGRKCTTGEEIVQFVKDVIKSFLKTITQSIEVKSWNLESTEESIYRLAVYMLDDLFFTGKEKDRGMTVPVIPTISYTEEDIDQWLSKSYLFLHVIDRVLNHCFTIYSEEEMRSRNVKPRIPLIKNINWTKLKSLLDYPTLIYLNSNLPADLQREWRLLFSNYLYGDSFVQLVGRILSQGPTVVMVKDKNGHVFGGFASENWKKNSNFYGDGKCFLFQLKPFLSTYTPTGYNNHFQYFNQHVHTLPNGLGFGGQLEYFGLWIDQSFSNGHSKAGPRCTTYGSPQLSKAAEFEVDTIEVWGVGPEPNIDDEDFEGMTEEEIKSRRSILDKDPGAKAMLTLIGKTPHSEGLREGDELANSPEETTSTVISLF
;
A
#
# COMPACT_ATOMS: atom_id res chain seq x y z
N MET A 1 45.35 11.91 22.95
CA MET A 1 45.15 10.46 22.70
C MET A 1 43.94 10.22 21.78
N GLY A 2 43.80 10.93 20.65
CA GLY A 2 42.59 10.88 19.79
C GLY A 2 42.74 10.12 18.47
N GLY A 3 43.70 9.19 18.37
CA GLY A 3 44.08 8.55 17.10
C GLY A 3 43.62 7.11 16.89
N SER A 4 43.09 6.45 17.93
CA SER A 4 42.68 5.04 17.86
C SER A 4 41.20 4.87 17.48
N GLU A 5 40.31 5.74 17.98
CA GLU A 5 38.87 5.69 17.63
C GLU A 5 38.63 6.05 16.16
N SER A 6 39.28 7.12 15.65
CA SER A 6 39.07 7.57 14.26
C SER A 6 39.55 6.59 13.19
N LYS A 7 40.59 5.79 13.47
CA LYS A 7 41.04 4.72 12.57
C LYS A 7 40.09 3.53 12.57
N ASN A 8 39.54 3.19 13.74
CA ASN A 8 38.63 2.05 13.87
C ASN A 8 37.28 2.36 13.21
N ASP A 9 36.77 3.58 13.39
CA ASP A 9 35.58 4.09 12.70
C ASP A 9 35.74 4.03 11.18
N TYR A 10 36.87 4.54 10.65
CA TYR A 10 37.12 4.55 9.21
C TYR A 10 37.22 3.14 8.61
N VAL A 11 37.82 2.20 9.34
CA VAL A 11 37.86 0.79 8.92
C VAL A 11 36.45 0.20 8.90
N ASN A 12 35.63 0.47 9.92
CA ASN A 12 34.24 0.02 9.97
C ASN A 12 33.42 0.60 8.80
N ASP A 13 33.57 1.90 8.51
CA ASP A 13 32.93 2.59 7.38
C ASP A 13 33.26 1.96 6.03
N ILE A 14 34.49 1.49 5.85
CA ILE A 14 34.90 0.78 4.63
C ILE A 14 34.29 -0.62 4.59
N THR A 15 34.22 -1.31 5.73
CA THR A 15 33.74 -2.71 5.76
C THR A 15 32.24 -2.86 5.55
N CYS A 16 31.45 -1.79 5.70
CA CYS A 16 30.00 -1.85 5.54
C CYS A 16 29.51 -1.79 4.07
N PHE A 17 30.42 -1.54 3.14
CA PHE A 17 30.16 -1.52 1.69
C PHE A 17 31.00 -2.58 0.97
N THR A 18 30.42 -3.19 -0.07
CA THR A 18 31.18 -4.01 -1.02
C THR A 18 32.12 -3.14 -1.86
N ASP A 19 33.10 -3.75 -2.53
CA ASP A 19 34.01 -2.98 -3.39
C ASP A 19 33.28 -2.32 -4.56
N GLU A 20 32.26 -2.98 -5.13
CA GLU A 20 31.39 -2.38 -6.16
C GLU A 20 30.60 -1.17 -5.62
N GLU A 21 30.08 -1.26 -4.39
CA GLU A 21 29.37 -0.14 -3.75
C GLU A 21 30.32 1.03 -3.49
N LYS A 22 31.57 0.77 -3.08
CA LYS A 22 32.59 1.81 -2.91
C LYS A 22 32.93 2.49 -4.23
N ASP A 23 33.06 1.74 -5.31
CA ASP A 23 33.32 2.30 -6.63
C ASP A 23 32.18 3.23 -7.09
N ARG A 24 30.92 2.86 -6.81
CA ARG A 24 29.74 3.71 -7.06
C ARG A 24 29.77 4.98 -6.20
N ILE A 25 30.03 4.85 -4.89
CA ILE A 25 30.12 5.98 -3.96
C ILE A 25 31.26 6.93 -4.38
N HIS A 26 32.40 6.39 -4.81
CA HIS A 26 33.51 7.18 -5.35
C HIS A 26 33.11 7.91 -6.64
N GLY A 27 32.41 7.22 -7.56
CA GLY A 27 31.88 7.84 -8.78
C GLY A 27 30.93 9.00 -8.48
N ILE A 28 30.05 8.85 -7.48
CA ILE A 28 29.15 9.91 -7.02
C ILE A 28 29.95 11.07 -6.43
N PHE A 29 30.92 10.79 -5.56
CA PHE A 29 31.78 11.82 -4.99
C PHE A 29 32.49 12.62 -6.10
N ALA A 30 33.07 11.92 -7.09
CA ALA A 30 33.76 12.55 -8.21
C ALA A 30 32.81 13.42 -9.06
N ASN A 31 31.56 13.00 -9.25
CA ASN A 31 30.54 13.76 -9.98
C ASN A 31 30.13 15.05 -9.26
N ILE A 32 30.11 15.04 -7.92
CA ILE A 32 29.73 16.21 -7.11
C ILE A 32 30.93 17.13 -6.87
N SER A 33 32.13 16.57 -6.69
CA SER A 33 33.31 17.31 -6.24
C SER A 33 33.80 18.34 -7.25
N SER A 34 34.33 19.45 -6.75
CA SER A 34 35.02 20.44 -7.57
C SER A 34 36.40 19.95 -8.04
N HIS A 35 37.10 20.77 -8.83
CA HIS A 35 38.48 20.51 -9.29
C HIS A 35 39.45 20.23 -8.13
N ASP A 36 39.16 20.70 -6.91
CA ASP A 36 39.98 20.46 -5.72
C ASP A 36 39.65 19.13 -5.00
N HIS A 37 38.86 18.26 -5.62
CA HIS A 37 38.39 16.98 -5.07
C HIS A 37 37.72 17.12 -3.69
N LYS A 38 36.88 18.16 -3.56
CA LYS A 38 36.07 18.43 -2.37
C LYS A 38 34.64 18.80 -2.75
N ILE A 39 33.71 18.49 -1.86
CA ILE A 39 32.30 18.86 -2.00
C ILE A 39 32.01 20.04 -1.06
N ASP A 40 31.40 21.10 -1.58
CA ASP A 40 30.86 22.21 -0.80
C ASP A 40 29.32 22.14 -0.70
N LYS A 41 28.70 23.08 0.04
CA LYS A 41 27.25 23.12 0.27
C LYS A 41 26.46 23.21 -1.04
N ASN A 42 26.91 24.09 -1.93
CA ASN A 42 26.19 24.40 -3.16
C ASN A 42 26.24 23.21 -4.12
N LEU A 43 27.40 22.56 -4.23
CA LEU A 43 27.57 21.37 -5.07
C LEU A 43 26.66 20.23 -4.62
N LEU A 44 26.62 19.94 -3.31
CA LEU A 44 25.73 18.90 -2.81
C LEU A 44 24.25 19.29 -2.97
N GLN A 45 23.91 20.56 -2.76
CA GLN A 45 22.55 21.05 -2.91
C GLN A 45 22.02 20.84 -4.33
N VAL A 46 22.80 21.23 -5.34
CA VAL A 46 22.46 21.02 -6.76
C VAL A 46 22.31 19.54 -7.07
N PHE A 47 23.18 18.67 -6.54
CA PHE A 47 23.07 17.24 -6.76
C PHE A 47 21.77 16.63 -6.18
N CYS A 48 21.39 17.05 -4.97
CA CYS A 48 20.24 16.49 -4.25
C CYS A 48 18.89 17.10 -4.65
N GLU A 49 18.85 18.18 -5.44
CA GLU A 49 17.64 19.00 -5.69
C GLU A 49 16.45 18.22 -6.27
N HIS A 50 16.74 17.19 -7.07
CA HIS A 50 15.72 16.35 -7.70
C HIS A 50 15.22 15.22 -6.80
N SER A 51 15.97 14.88 -5.74
CA SER A 51 15.65 13.75 -4.86
C SER A 51 15.01 14.19 -3.56
N PHE A 52 15.42 15.33 -3.00
CA PHE A 52 14.97 15.81 -1.69
C PHE A 52 14.02 17.01 -1.84
N GLU A 53 13.20 17.24 -0.82
CA GLU A 53 12.28 18.38 -0.73
C GLU A 53 12.78 19.45 0.24
N GLY A 54 12.65 20.72 -0.16
CA GLY A 54 12.76 21.87 0.74
C GLY A 54 14.06 21.92 1.56
N GLU A 55 13.92 22.18 2.86
CA GLU A 55 15.04 22.38 3.79
C GLU A 55 15.80 21.08 4.14
N LEU A 56 15.30 19.89 3.74
CA LEU A 56 16.00 18.63 4.01
C LEU A 56 17.42 18.63 3.44
N ILE A 57 17.60 19.18 2.24
CA ILE A 57 18.91 19.25 1.57
C ILE A 57 19.88 20.11 2.38
N GLU A 58 19.39 21.26 2.84
CA GLU A 58 20.18 22.21 3.61
C GLU A 58 20.71 21.57 4.90
N TYR A 59 19.82 20.97 5.69
CA TYR A 59 20.20 20.39 6.96
C TYR A 59 20.91 19.05 6.83
N PHE A 60 20.73 18.33 5.72
CA PHE A 60 21.52 17.13 5.43
C PHE A 60 23.00 17.47 5.24
N TYR A 61 23.33 18.55 4.53
CA TYR A 61 24.72 18.98 4.38
C TYR A 61 25.32 19.47 5.70
N ASP A 62 24.55 20.24 6.48
CA ASP A 62 25.00 20.72 7.78
C ASP A 62 25.23 19.55 8.76
N TRP A 63 24.42 18.48 8.67
CA TRP A 63 24.65 17.22 9.39
C TRP A 63 25.96 16.56 8.96
N MET A 64 26.22 16.44 7.66
CA MET A 64 27.48 15.88 7.16
C MET A 64 28.69 16.66 7.66
N GLN A 65 28.62 17.99 7.72
CA GLN A 65 29.70 18.79 8.31
C GLN A 65 29.88 18.50 9.81
N SER A 66 28.79 18.38 10.56
CA SER A 66 28.83 18.17 12.01
C SER A 66 29.59 16.90 12.41
N LEU A 67 29.51 15.85 11.59
CA LEU A 67 30.22 14.58 11.80
C LEU A 67 31.73 14.68 11.57
N THR A 68 32.18 15.71 10.87
CA THR A 68 33.56 15.77 10.34
C THR A 68 34.46 16.72 11.11
N ASN A 69 33.94 17.42 12.12
CA ASN A 69 34.63 18.45 12.92
C ASN A 69 35.41 19.46 12.05
N ASN A 70 34.95 19.70 10.82
CA ASN A 70 35.71 20.40 9.81
C ASN A 70 35.33 21.89 9.75
N LYS A 71 36.30 22.78 9.99
CA LYS A 71 36.10 24.24 9.90
C LYS A 71 36.12 24.76 8.46
N ASN A 72 36.54 23.95 7.50
CA ASN A 72 36.79 24.39 6.12
C ASN A 72 35.55 24.31 5.22
N HIS A 73 34.36 24.07 5.78
CA HIS A 73 33.06 24.02 5.09
C HIS A 73 33.02 23.17 3.80
N THR A 74 33.89 22.17 3.71
CA THR A 74 34.07 21.29 2.54
C THR A 74 34.28 19.85 3.01
N LEU A 75 33.85 18.87 2.22
CA LEU A 75 33.95 17.45 2.50
C LEU A 75 34.97 16.78 1.59
N THR A 76 35.91 16.06 2.19
CA THR A 76 36.82 15.12 1.49
C THR A 76 36.12 13.79 1.21
N TYR A 77 36.69 12.95 0.34
CA TYR A 77 36.12 11.64 0.05
C TYR A 77 35.95 10.76 1.29
N ALA A 78 36.95 10.72 2.18
CA ALA A 78 36.87 9.93 3.41
C ALA A 78 35.73 10.41 4.33
N GLN A 79 35.51 11.72 4.41
CA GLN A 79 34.41 12.32 5.18
C GLN A 79 33.06 12.03 4.53
N PHE A 80 32.97 12.12 3.21
CA PHE A 80 31.77 11.77 2.44
C PHE A 80 31.41 10.29 2.64
N LEU A 81 32.38 9.38 2.53
CA LEU A 81 32.18 7.95 2.74
C LEU A 81 31.66 7.63 4.14
N ARG A 82 32.18 8.29 5.19
CA ARG A 82 31.67 8.17 6.57
C ARG A 82 30.23 8.68 6.71
N CYS A 83 29.87 9.75 6.01
CA CYS A 83 28.47 10.21 6.02
C CYS A 83 27.56 9.18 5.31
N MET A 84 28.04 8.58 4.23
CA MET A 84 27.28 7.59 3.48
C MET A 84 27.12 6.27 4.26
N SER A 85 28.13 5.82 5.00
CA SER A 85 28.03 4.64 5.86
C SER A 85 26.88 4.81 6.87
N ILE A 86 26.80 5.96 7.53
CA ILE A 86 25.71 6.25 8.48
C ILE A 86 24.35 6.40 7.77
N ALA A 87 24.27 7.21 6.72
CA ALA A 87 22.99 7.47 6.06
C ALA A 87 22.36 6.18 5.49
N LEU A 88 23.17 5.32 4.86
CA LEU A 88 22.70 4.20 4.02
C LEU A 88 22.86 2.83 4.68
N ARG A 89 23.73 2.71 5.68
CA ARG A 89 24.00 1.46 6.42
C ARG A 89 23.95 1.62 7.93
N GLY A 90 23.74 2.84 8.42
CA GLY A 90 23.73 3.12 9.85
C GLY A 90 22.64 2.36 10.57
N ASN A 91 22.94 1.99 11.82
CA ASN A 91 21.99 1.36 12.71
C ASN A 91 20.90 2.37 13.16
N VAL A 92 19.94 1.90 13.95
CA VAL A 92 18.82 2.73 14.42
C VAL A 92 19.30 3.95 15.20
N THR A 93 20.33 3.81 16.03
CA THR A 93 20.89 4.90 16.86
C THR A 93 21.58 5.95 16.00
N GLU A 94 22.36 5.55 15.00
CA GLU A 94 23.00 6.50 14.09
C GLU A 94 21.95 7.23 13.23
N LYS A 95 20.89 6.53 12.82
CA LYS A 95 19.75 7.14 12.12
C LYS A 95 18.94 8.08 13.02
N SER A 96 18.79 7.79 14.31
CA SER A 96 18.07 8.67 15.24
C SER A 96 18.80 10.00 15.43
N GLN A 97 20.13 9.97 15.51
CA GLN A 97 20.99 11.16 15.53
C GLN A 97 20.84 12.01 14.28
N LEU A 98 20.87 11.37 13.10
CA LEU A 98 20.62 12.05 11.82
C LEU A 98 19.26 12.74 11.81
N ILE A 99 18.21 12.02 12.22
CA ILE A 99 16.84 12.54 12.19
C ILE A 99 16.68 13.72 13.15
N VAL A 100 17.13 13.60 14.40
CA VAL A 100 17.06 14.69 15.38
C VAL A 100 17.86 15.90 14.90
N PHE A 101 19.06 15.69 14.35
CA PHE A 101 19.86 16.79 13.82
C PHE A 101 19.12 17.55 12.72
N ILE A 102 18.59 16.81 11.73
CA ILE A 102 17.92 17.41 10.57
C ILE A 102 16.60 18.08 10.99
N SER A 103 15.74 17.37 11.73
CA SER A 103 14.42 17.89 12.09
C SER A 103 14.51 19.09 13.05
N SER A 104 15.50 19.10 13.95
CA SER A 104 15.69 20.19 14.91
C SER A 104 16.61 21.30 14.44
N LYS A 105 17.18 21.19 13.23
CA LYS A 105 18.09 22.20 12.66
C LYS A 105 19.39 22.34 13.47
N GLY A 106 19.96 21.20 13.89
CA GLY A 106 21.23 21.09 14.61
C GLY A 106 21.14 21.12 16.14
N ARG A 107 19.93 21.07 16.73
CA ARG A 107 19.76 20.91 18.18
C ARG A 107 19.80 19.43 18.58
N LYS A 108 19.79 19.16 19.88
CA LYS A 108 19.82 17.81 20.48
C LYS A 108 18.43 17.18 20.69
N CYS A 109 17.37 17.92 20.40
CA CYS A 109 16.00 17.46 20.52
C CYS A 109 15.13 18.19 19.51
N THR A 110 14.03 17.55 19.11
CA THR A 110 13.09 18.06 18.11
C THR A 110 11.69 18.15 18.69
N THR A 111 10.92 19.17 18.33
CA THR A 111 9.51 19.29 18.76
C THR A 111 8.60 18.38 17.93
N GLY A 112 7.38 18.13 18.41
CA GLY A 112 6.37 17.40 17.65
C GLY A 112 6.07 18.02 16.27
N GLU A 113 6.02 19.34 16.17
CA GLU A 113 5.78 20.04 14.90
C GLU A 113 6.96 19.89 13.92
N GLU A 114 8.19 20.00 14.44
CA GLU A 114 9.42 19.86 13.65
C GLU A 114 9.56 18.45 13.08
N ILE A 115 9.34 17.41 13.89
CA ILE A 115 9.45 16.03 13.41
C ILE A 115 8.34 15.69 12.42
N VAL A 116 7.11 16.21 12.60
CA VAL A 116 6.04 16.08 11.59
C VAL A 116 6.47 16.72 10.28
N GLN A 117 7.02 17.94 10.32
CA GLN A 117 7.45 18.64 9.11
C GLN A 117 8.58 17.88 8.41
N PHE A 118 9.57 17.37 9.16
CA PHE A 118 10.62 16.50 8.64
C PHE A 118 10.05 15.26 7.94
N VAL A 119 9.14 14.52 8.57
CA VAL A 119 8.54 13.32 7.97
C VAL A 119 7.72 13.66 6.72
N LYS A 120 7.00 14.80 6.71
CA LYS A 120 6.30 15.28 5.51
C LYS A 120 7.27 15.52 4.35
N ASP A 121 8.40 16.16 4.60
CA ASP A 121 9.39 16.45 3.55
C ASP A 121 10.06 15.17 3.05
N VAL A 122 10.27 14.17 3.93
CA VAL A 122 10.74 12.83 3.54
C VAL A 122 9.71 12.13 2.66
N ILE A 123 8.42 12.21 2.99
CA ILE A 123 7.32 11.66 2.15
C ILE A 123 7.29 12.35 0.79
N LYS A 124 7.40 13.69 0.73
CA LYS A 124 7.44 14.43 -0.55
C LYS A 124 8.64 14.03 -1.41
N SER A 125 9.80 13.91 -0.78
CA SER A 125 11.02 13.39 -1.41
C SER A 125 10.78 12.00 -1.99
N PHE A 126 10.16 11.09 -1.22
CA PHE A 126 9.82 9.75 -1.69
C PHE A 126 8.86 9.76 -2.88
N LEU A 127 7.83 10.60 -2.86
CA LEU A 127 6.90 10.73 -3.98
C LEU A 127 7.64 11.20 -5.26
N LYS A 128 8.61 12.12 -5.14
CA LYS A 128 9.48 12.51 -6.27
C LYS A 128 10.24 11.31 -6.82
N THR A 129 10.87 10.50 -5.96
CA THR A 129 11.74 9.39 -6.39
C THR A 129 11.00 8.27 -7.12
N ILE A 130 9.72 8.05 -6.80
CA ILE A 130 8.94 6.95 -7.42
C ILE A 130 8.21 7.35 -8.71
N THR A 131 8.15 8.65 -9.05
CA THR A 131 7.39 9.20 -10.19
C THR A 131 7.72 8.52 -11.53
N GLN A 132 8.96 8.06 -11.71
CA GLN A 132 9.39 7.46 -12.98
C GLN A 132 9.05 5.98 -13.14
N SER A 133 8.64 5.30 -12.06
CA SER A 133 8.33 3.87 -12.08
C SER A 133 7.09 3.55 -12.93
N ILE A 134 7.06 2.37 -13.53
CA ILE A 134 5.91 1.92 -14.34
C ILE A 134 4.67 1.72 -13.46
N GLU A 135 4.88 1.28 -12.23
CA GLU A 135 3.86 1.11 -11.22
C GLU A 135 3.18 2.45 -10.95
N VAL A 136 3.93 3.52 -10.61
CA VAL A 136 3.35 4.85 -10.40
C VAL A 136 2.67 5.39 -11.66
N LYS A 137 3.30 5.24 -12.83
CA LYS A 137 2.72 5.67 -14.13
C LYS A 137 1.42 4.93 -14.49
N SER A 138 1.16 3.76 -13.89
CA SER A 138 -0.11 3.04 -14.09
C SER A 138 -1.28 3.66 -13.32
N TRP A 139 -0.98 4.49 -12.31
CA TRP A 139 -1.95 5.26 -11.54
C TRP A 139 -2.11 6.69 -12.07
N ASN A 140 -3.29 7.26 -11.87
CA ASN A 140 -3.54 8.69 -12.05
C ASN A 140 -4.07 9.29 -10.74
N LEU A 141 -3.22 9.24 -9.72
CA LEU A 141 -3.53 9.78 -8.39
C LEU A 141 -2.76 11.08 -8.16
N GLU A 142 -3.31 11.91 -7.28
CA GLU A 142 -2.66 13.12 -6.81
C GLU A 142 -2.20 12.95 -5.36
N SER A 143 -1.48 13.95 -4.84
CA SER A 143 -1.13 14.06 -3.42
C SER A 143 -1.45 15.46 -2.95
N THR A 144 -2.11 15.56 -1.80
CA THR A 144 -2.44 16.84 -1.15
C THR A 144 -1.62 17.01 0.12
N GLU A 145 -1.37 18.26 0.54
CA GLU A 145 -0.71 18.53 1.82
C GLU A 145 -1.43 17.85 2.99
N GLU A 146 -2.76 17.79 2.97
CA GLU A 146 -3.56 17.12 4.00
C GLU A 146 -3.28 15.61 4.00
N SER A 147 -3.24 14.96 2.83
CA SER A 147 -2.93 13.53 2.73
C SER A 147 -1.51 13.17 3.17
N ILE A 148 -0.54 14.03 2.85
CA ILE A 148 0.86 13.88 3.27
C ILE A 148 0.95 14.04 4.78
N TYR A 149 0.26 15.03 5.35
CA TYR A 149 0.16 15.22 6.79
C TYR A 149 -0.44 14.00 7.50
N ARG A 150 -1.56 13.45 7.00
CA ARG A 150 -2.19 12.24 7.57
C ARG A 150 -1.22 11.05 7.58
N LEU A 151 -0.46 10.84 6.50
CA LEU A 151 0.56 9.79 6.44
C LEU A 151 1.73 10.05 7.39
N ALA A 152 2.20 11.29 7.50
CA ALA A 152 3.27 11.66 8.42
C ALA A 152 2.88 11.39 9.88
N VAL A 153 1.68 11.82 10.29
CA VAL A 153 1.17 11.58 11.64
C VAL A 153 0.98 10.08 11.91
N TYR A 154 0.53 9.31 10.90
CA TYR A 154 0.46 7.85 11.02
C TYR A 154 1.83 7.20 11.24
N MET A 155 2.86 7.62 10.49
CA MET A 155 4.23 7.12 10.67
C MET A 155 4.81 7.47 12.05
N LEU A 156 4.35 8.56 12.65
CA LEU A 156 4.76 9.07 13.98
C LEU A 156 3.85 8.62 15.12
N ASP A 157 2.81 7.81 14.85
CA ASP A 157 1.79 7.47 15.84
C ASP A 157 2.39 6.81 17.09
N ASP A 158 3.34 5.89 16.90
CA ASP A 158 4.06 5.21 17.99
C ASP A 158 5.07 6.10 18.75
N LEU A 159 5.46 7.25 18.18
CA LEU A 159 6.27 8.26 18.88
C LEU A 159 5.38 9.12 19.78
N PHE A 160 4.22 9.51 19.29
CA PHE A 160 3.34 10.46 19.96
C PHE A 160 2.42 9.82 20.99
N PHE A 161 2.00 8.58 20.76
CA PHE A 161 0.96 7.95 21.57
C PHE A 161 1.39 6.55 21.98
N THR A 162 1.33 6.28 23.28
CA THR A 162 1.62 4.95 23.83
C THR A 162 0.51 4.49 24.77
N GLY A 163 0.38 3.18 24.92
CA GLY A 163 -0.61 2.57 25.81
C GLY A 163 -2.04 3.03 25.49
N LYS A 164 -2.72 3.61 26.49
CA LYS A 164 -4.13 4.02 26.37
C LYS A 164 -4.34 5.21 25.44
N GLU A 165 -3.34 6.04 25.19
CA GLU A 165 -3.49 7.23 24.33
C GLU A 165 -3.59 6.89 22.85
N LYS A 166 -3.12 5.69 22.45
CA LYS A 166 -3.30 5.15 21.10
C LYS A 166 -4.77 4.80 20.80
N ASP A 167 -5.54 4.53 21.86
CA ASP A 167 -6.98 4.29 21.83
C ASP A 167 -7.73 5.64 21.87
N ARG A 168 -7.79 6.34 20.73
CA ARG A 168 -8.41 7.68 20.62
C ARG A 168 -9.80 7.71 20.00
N GLY A 169 -10.36 6.54 19.67
CA GLY A 169 -11.63 6.42 18.96
C GLY A 169 -11.62 7.21 17.64
N MET A 170 -12.61 8.09 17.47
CA MET A 170 -12.75 8.98 16.32
C MET A 170 -12.09 10.36 16.48
N THR A 171 -11.31 10.55 17.54
CA THR A 171 -10.67 11.84 17.83
C THR A 171 -9.45 12.02 16.93
N VAL A 172 -9.39 13.16 16.22
CA VAL A 172 -8.22 13.51 15.40
C VAL A 172 -6.99 13.64 16.31
N PRO A 173 -5.85 13.02 15.95
CA PRO A 173 -4.62 13.14 16.73
C PRO A 173 -4.19 14.60 16.88
N VAL A 174 -3.89 15.00 18.12
CA VAL A 174 -3.31 16.31 18.43
C VAL A 174 -1.80 16.12 18.63
N ILE A 175 -1.00 16.88 17.90
CA ILE A 175 0.47 16.78 17.99
C ILE A 175 0.92 17.24 19.38
N PRO A 176 1.68 16.42 20.13
CA PRO A 176 2.19 16.84 21.42
C PRO A 176 3.16 18.01 21.30
N THR A 177 3.08 18.97 22.22
CA THR A 177 3.95 20.17 22.27
C THR A 177 5.28 19.93 22.98
N ILE A 178 5.59 18.67 23.32
CA ILE A 178 6.83 18.28 23.99
C ILE A 178 7.98 18.14 22.97
N SER A 179 9.20 18.01 23.49
CA SER A 179 10.40 17.74 22.70
C SER A 179 10.83 16.28 22.84
N TYR A 180 11.34 15.72 21.76
CA TYR A 180 11.82 14.35 21.63
C TYR A 180 13.33 14.34 21.46
N THR A 181 14.00 13.48 22.22
CA THR A 181 15.45 13.26 22.22
C THR A 181 15.85 12.19 21.20
N GLU A 182 17.15 11.99 21.01
CA GLU A 182 17.68 10.89 20.19
C GLU A 182 17.21 9.51 20.67
N GLU A 183 17.05 9.32 21.98
CA GLU A 183 16.57 8.06 22.57
C GLU A 183 15.09 7.82 22.23
N ASP A 184 14.25 8.86 22.29
CA ASP A 184 12.84 8.75 21.91
C ASP A 184 12.69 8.38 20.42
N ILE A 185 13.50 8.99 19.55
CA ILE A 185 13.52 8.69 18.12
C ILE A 185 14.06 7.28 17.85
N ASP A 186 15.10 6.82 18.56
CA ASP A 186 15.63 5.45 18.44
C ASP A 186 14.56 4.40 18.78
N GLN A 187 13.84 4.60 19.89
CA GLN A 187 12.74 3.71 20.30
C GLN A 187 11.59 3.70 19.28
N TRP A 188 11.29 4.84 18.68
CA TRP A 188 10.27 4.95 17.62
C TRP A 188 10.70 4.26 16.33
N LEU A 189 11.93 4.49 15.86
CA LEU A 189 12.45 3.88 14.64
C LEU A 189 12.45 2.34 14.70
N SER A 190 12.66 1.78 15.90
CA SER A 190 12.57 0.33 16.14
C SER A 190 11.16 -0.25 15.89
N LYS A 191 10.13 0.61 15.82
CA LYS A 191 8.72 0.24 15.59
C LYS A 191 8.19 0.71 14.22
N SER A 192 8.73 1.82 13.69
CA SER A 192 8.23 2.46 12.47
C SER A 192 8.91 1.97 11.19
N TYR A 193 8.56 0.75 10.76
CA TYR A 193 9.12 0.14 9.55
C TYR A 193 8.79 0.90 8.26
N LEU A 194 7.57 1.44 8.15
CA LEU A 194 7.16 2.16 6.95
C LEU A 194 8.01 3.43 6.74
N PHE A 195 8.24 4.19 7.81
CA PHE A 195 9.11 5.36 7.74
C PHE A 195 10.54 4.99 7.34
N LEU A 196 11.12 3.96 7.98
CA LEU A 196 12.46 3.47 7.65
C LEU A 196 12.59 3.07 6.17
N HIS A 197 11.60 2.38 5.62
CA HIS A 197 11.60 2.03 4.20
C HIS A 197 11.50 3.27 3.28
N VAL A 198 10.69 4.26 3.65
CA VAL A 198 10.54 5.50 2.88
C VAL A 198 11.84 6.31 2.87
N ILE A 199 12.47 6.55 4.03
CA ILE A 199 13.73 7.31 4.09
C ILE A 199 14.88 6.56 3.42
N ASP A 200 14.98 5.24 3.59
CA ASP A 200 15.99 4.42 2.92
C ASP A 200 15.81 4.48 1.40
N ARG A 201 14.57 4.50 0.90
CA ARG A 201 14.28 4.67 -0.52
C ARG A 201 14.72 6.02 -1.06
N VAL A 202 14.48 7.10 -0.32
CA VAL A 202 14.91 8.45 -0.70
C VAL A 202 16.43 8.53 -0.76
N LEU A 203 17.13 8.01 0.25
CA LEU A 203 18.58 8.04 0.32
C LEU A 203 19.24 7.18 -0.77
N ASN A 204 18.77 5.95 -0.98
CA ASN A 204 19.32 5.07 -2.01
C ASN A 204 19.05 5.57 -3.43
N HIS A 205 17.94 6.27 -3.67
CA HIS A 205 17.68 6.91 -4.96
C HIS A 205 18.63 8.10 -5.18
N CYS A 206 18.78 8.96 -4.17
CA CYS A 206 19.67 10.13 -4.25
C CYS A 206 21.13 9.71 -4.51
N PHE A 207 21.62 8.72 -3.77
CA PHE A 207 23.02 8.27 -3.84
C PHE A 207 23.20 6.98 -4.66
N THR A 208 22.24 6.61 -5.52
CA THR A 208 22.26 5.52 -6.53
C THR A 208 23.24 4.37 -6.24
N ILE A 209 23.17 3.76 -5.06
CA ILE A 209 24.12 2.69 -4.68
C ILE A 209 23.74 1.38 -5.35
N TYR A 210 22.49 1.26 -5.79
CA TYR A 210 21.95 0.08 -6.45
C TYR A 210 21.45 0.43 -7.84
N SER A 211 21.71 -0.47 -8.78
CA SER A 211 21.05 -0.44 -10.08
C SER A 211 19.54 -0.69 -9.93
N GLU A 212 18.76 -0.28 -10.93
CA GLU A 212 17.33 -0.59 -11.01
C GLU A 212 17.06 -2.11 -10.96
N GLU A 213 17.95 -2.92 -11.51
CA GLU A 213 17.84 -4.38 -11.48
C GLU A 213 18.04 -4.94 -10.06
N GLU A 214 19.04 -4.44 -9.33
CA GLU A 214 19.25 -4.78 -7.93
C GLU A 214 18.11 -4.28 -7.03
N MET A 215 17.54 -3.12 -7.33
CA MET A 215 16.35 -2.62 -6.64
C MET A 215 15.13 -3.51 -6.88
N ARG A 216 14.95 -4.04 -8.09
CA ARG A 216 13.87 -5.00 -8.38
C ARG A 216 14.07 -6.33 -7.65
N SER A 217 15.30 -6.85 -7.58
CA SER A 217 15.57 -8.12 -6.91
C SER A 217 15.48 -8.04 -5.37
N ARG A 218 15.76 -6.88 -4.78
CA ARG A 218 15.74 -6.64 -3.32
C ARG A 218 14.35 -6.54 -2.68
N ASN A 219 13.27 -6.86 -3.41
CA ASN A 219 11.90 -6.87 -2.87
C ASN A 219 11.51 -5.55 -2.18
N VAL A 220 11.99 -4.44 -2.73
CA VAL A 220 12.00 -3.12 -2.08
C VAL A 220 10.61 -2.64 -1.63
N LYS A 221 10.59 -1.91 -0.51
CA LYS A 221 9.40 -1.37 0.15
C LYS A 221 9.53 0.15 0.35
N PRO A 222 8.42 0.88 0.55
CA PRO A 222 7.05 0.43 0.29
C PRO A 222 6.80 0.26 -1.22
N ARG A 223 5.88 -0.63 -1.58
CA ARG A 223 5.53 -0.91 -2.98
C ARG A 223 4.36 -0.06 -3.43
N ILE A 224 4.41 0.37 -4.67
CA ILE A 224 3.22 0.82 -5.40
C ILE A 224 2.76 -0.37 -6.22
N PRO A 225 1.49 -0.81 -6.11
CA PRO A 225 1.01 -1.93 -6.90
C PRO A 225 0.88 -1.51 -8.37
N LEU A 226 1.07 -2.43 -9.31
CA LEU A 226 0.77 -2.19 -10.71
C LEU A 226 -0.75 -2.30 -10.95
N ILE A 227 -1.30 -1.40 -11.76
CA ILE A 227 -2.65 -1.50 -12.29
C ILE A 227 -2.62 -1.75 -13.79
N LYS A 228 -3.60 -2.50 -14.29
CA LYS A 228 -3.85 -2.65 -15.72
C LYS A 228 -5.29 -2.25 -16.07
N ASN A 229 -5.48 -1.71 -17.27
CA ASN A 229 -6.78 -1.59 -17.94
C ASN A 229 -7.83 -0.68 -17.26
N ILE A 230 -7.40 0.45 -16.67
CA ILE A 230 -8.31 1.47 -16.12
C ILE A 230 -8.36 2.70 -17.02
N ASN A 231 -9.58 3.17 -17.29
CA ASN A 231 -9.78 4.48 -17.91
C ASN A 231 -9.95 5.56 -16.83
N TRP A 232 -8.84 6.20 -16.47
CA TRP A 232 -8.78 7.23 -15.43
C TRP A 232 -9.63 8.48 -15.73
N THR A 233 -9.98 8.75 -16.99
CA THR A 233 -10.83 9.91 -17.34
C THR A 233 -12.27 9.80 -16.80
N LYS A 234 -12.73 8.59 -16.48
CA LYS A 234 -14.07 8.32 -15.98
C LYS A 234 -14.11 8.01 -14.49
N LEU A 235 -12.95 7.84 -13.86
CA LEU A 235 -12.83 7.41 -12.47
C LEU A 235 -12.39 8.57 -11.60
N LYS A 236 -13.18 8.83 -10.55
CA LYS A 236 -12.75 9.65 -9.41
C LYS A 236 -12.49 8.71 -8.24
N SER A 237 -11.22 8.37 -8.01
CA SER A 237 -10.85 7.46 -6.92
C SER A 237 -10.91 8.17 -5.56
N LEU A 238 -11.20 7.38 -4.52
CA LEU A 238 -11.07 7.74 -3.11
C LEU A 238 -9.60 7.71 -2.64
N LEU A 239 -8.71 7.13 -3.44
CA LEU A 239 -7.28 7.03 -3.16
C LEU A 239 -6.51 8.28 -3.59
N ASP A 240 -5.44 8.54 -2.85
CA ASP A 240 -4.31 9.40 -3.19
C ASP A 240 -3.01 8.59 -2.98
N TYR A 241 -1.85 9.07 -3.44
CA TYR A 241 -0.61 8.30 -3.23
C TYR A 241 -0.31 8.01 -1.75
N PRO A 242 -0.47 8.95 -0.80
CA PRO A 242 -0.23 8.66 0.62
C PRO A 242 -1.13 7.55 1.18
N THR A 243 -2.42 7.55 0.86
CA THR A 243 -3.36 6.49 1.29
C THR A 243 -3.09 5.17 0.59
N LEU A 244 -2.67 5.17 -0.68
CA LEU A 244 -2.25 3.95 -1.38
C LEU A 244 -0.99 3.33 -0.75
N ILE A 245 0.03 4.15 -0.43
CA ILE A 245 1.25 3.69 0.25
C ILE A 245 0.89 3.10 1.61
N TYR A 246 0.03 3.77 2.38
CA TYR A 246 -0.44 3.29 3.67
C TYR A 246 -1.17 1.94 3.54
N LEU A 247 -2.19 1.86 2.69
CA LEU A 247 -3.01 0.64 2.54
C LEU A 247 -2.16 -0.52 2.04
N ASN A 248 -1.40 -0.32 0.97
CA ASN A 248 -0.59 -1.38 0.38
C ASN A 248 0.47 -1.89 1.35
N SER A 249 1.02 -1.03 2.22
CA SER A 249 1.99 -1.44 3.24
C SER A 249 1.37 -2.27 4.38
N ASN A 250 0.05 -2.17 4.60
CA ASN A 250 -0.69 -2.97 5.58
C ASN A 250 -1.21 -4.30 5.00
N LEU A 251 -1.17 -4.51 3.67
CA LEU A 251 -1.55 -5.77 3.05
C LEU A 251 -0.50 -6.87 3.24
N PRO A 252 -0.88 -8.16 3.23
CA PRO A 252 0.05 -9.28 3.09
C PRO A 252 1.00 -9.11 1.90
N ALA A 253 2.28 -9.46 2.07
CA ALA A 253 3.36 -9.13 1.14
C ALA A 253 3.16 -9.70 -0.30
N ASP A 254 2.46 -10.82 -0.41
CA ASP A 254 2.06 -11.49 -1.65
C ASP A 254 0.98 -10.72 -2.42
N LEU A 255 0.18 -9.88 -1.73
CA LEU A 255 -0.91 -9.09 -2.32
C LEU A 255 -0.49 -7.67 -2.73
N GLN A 256 0.74 -7.24 -2.40
CA GLN A 256 1.19 -5.85 -2.58
C GLN A 256 1.61 -5.47 -4.01
N ARG A 257 1.57 -6.41 -4.95
CA ARG A 257 2.20 -6.25 -6.28
C ARG A 257 1.25 -5.70 -7.34
N GLU A 258 -0.03 -6.06 -7.28
CA GLU A 258 -0.98 -5.71 -8.33
C GLU A 258 -2.38 -5.52 -7.77
N TRP A 259 -3.07 -4.51 -8.30
CA TRP A 259 -4.43 -4.15 -7.92
C TRP A 259 -5.32 -4.12 -9.18
N ARG A 260 -6.60 -4.44 -9.02
CA ARG A 260 -7.63 -4.40 -10.07
C ARG A 260 -8.86 -3.66 -9.56
N LEU A 261 -9.37 -2.68 -10.32
CA LEU A 261 -10.62 -2.02 -9.95
C LEU A 261 -11.78 -2.94 -10.28
N LEU A 262 -12.50 -3.39 -9.25
CA LEU A 262 -13.67 -4.25 -9.41
C LEU A 262 -14.93 -3.40 -9.56
N PHE A 263 -15.08 -2.42 -8.67
CA PHE A 263 -16.28 -1.61 -8.59
C PHE A 263 -15.97 -0.16 -8.15
N SER A 264 -16.66 0.80 -8.75
CA SER A 264 -16.85 2.15 -8.24
C SER A 264 -18.24 2.62 -8.66
N ASN A 265 -19.02 3.20 -7.76
CA ASN A 265 -20.35 3.70 -8.14
C ASN A 265 -20.29 4.88 -9.11
N TYR A 266 -19.18 5.61 -9.20
CA TYR A 266 -18.95 6.59 -10.27
C TYR A 266 -18.97 5.97 -11.67
N LEU A 267 -18.57 4.70 -11.79
CA LEU A 267 -18.51 3.98 -13.07
C LEU A 267 -19.75 3.13 -13.34
N TYR A 268 -20.31 2.51 -12.29
CA TYR A 268 -21.33 1.46 -12.43
C TYR A 268 -22.68 1.83 -11.81
N GLY A 269 -22.82 3.04 -11.27
CA GLY A 269 -24.01 3.52 -10.60
C GLY A 269 -24.21 2.92 -9.20
N ASP A 270 -25.27 3.39 -8.54
CA ASP A 270 -25.62 3.02 -7.17
C ASP A 270 -26.47 1.73 -7.15
N SER A 271 -25.85 0.59 -7.47
CA SER A 271 -26.53 -0.70 -7.54
C SER A 271 -25.78 -1.78 -6.77
N PHE A 272 -26.41 -2.31 -5.73
CA PHE A 272 -25.87 -3.43 -4.96
C PHE A 272 -25.71 -4.69 -5.82
N VAL A 273 -26.63 -4.94 -6.75
CA VAL A 273 -26.53 -6.07 -7.70
C VAL A 273 -25.29 -5.94 -8.59
N GLN A 274 -25.00 -4.74 -9.11
CA GLN A 274 -23.79 -4.49 -9.89
C GLN A 274 -22.52 -4.64 -9.04
N LEU A 275 -22.54 -4.17 -7.79
CA LEU A 275 -21.45 -4.37 -6.84
C LEU A 275 -21.18 -5.86 -6.65
N VAL A 276 -22.20 -6.64 -6.27
CA VAL A 276 -22.09 -8.08 -6.00
C VAL A 276 -21.55 -8.83 -7.21
N GLY A 277 -22.15 -8.64 -8.40
CA GLY A 277 -21.71 -9.33 -9.61
C GLY A 277 -20.25 -9.05 -10.00
N ARG A 278 -19.67 -7.96 -9.48
CA ARG A 278 -18.28 -7.55 -9.73
C ARG A 278 -17.29 -7.96 -8.66
N ILE A 279 -17.71 -8.30 -7.45
CA ILE A 279 -16.81 -8.65 -6.33
C ILE A 279 -16.80 -10.15 -6.01
N LEU A 280 -17.82 -10.90 -6.45
CA LEU A 280 -17.88 -12.34 -6.24
C LEU A 280 -16.75 -13.07 -6.97
N SER A 281 -16.08 -13.96 -6.25
CA SER A 281 -14.99 -14.81 -6.77
C SER A 281 -13.88 -13.98 -7.44
N GLN A 282 -13.46 -12.90 -6.76
CA GLN A 282 -12.43 -11.97 -7.22
C GLN A 282 -11.17 -11.95 -6.35
N GLY A 283 -10.94 -12.94 -5.49
CA GLY A 283 -9.79 -12.96 -4.60
C GLY A 283 -9.97 -12.04 -3.38
N PRO A 284 -8.87 -11.76 -2.67
CA PRO A 284 -8.83 -10.76 -1.62
C PRO A 284 -9.18 -9.36 -2.16
N THR A 285 -9.90 -8.57 -1.37
CA THR A 285 -10.37 -7.24 -1.79
C THR A 285 -10.21 -6.17 -0.71
N VAL A 286 -9.97 -4.94 -1.15
CA VAL A 286 -10.05 -3.73 -0.32
C VAL A 286 -11.37 -3.03 -0.67
N VAL A 287 -12.28 -2.95 0.29
CA VAL A 287 -13.56 -2.24 0.18
C VAL A 287 -13.43 -0.89 0.88
N MET A 288 -13.63 0.20 0.13
CA MET A 288 -13.62 1.57 0.65
C MET A 288 -14.99 2.20 0.52
N VAL A 289 -15.36 2.95 1.55
CA VAL A 289 -16.60 3.70 1.65
C VAL A 289 -16.27 5.13 2.02
N LYS A 290 -16.90 6.07 1.32
CA LYS A 290 -17.00 7.47 1.72
C LYS A 290 -18.43 7.76 2.17
N ASP A 291 -18.58 8.29 3.37
CA ASP A 291 -19.89 8.77 3.84
C ASP A 291 -20.20 10.18 3.34
N LYS A 292 -21.47 10.60 3.40
CA LYS A 292 -21.89 11.97 3.03
C LYS A 292 -21.27 13.07 3.91
N ASN A 293 -20.63 12.72 5.02
CA ASN A 293 -19.88 13.63 5.88
C ASN A 293 -18.38 13.69 5.52
N GLY A 294 -17.96 13.06 4.42
CA GLY A 294 -16.60 13.09 3.91
C GLY A 294 -15.60 12.18 4.63
N HIS A 295 -16.06 11.34 5.57
CA HIS A 295 -15.20 10.32 6.18
C HIS A 295 -14.95 9.21 5.17
N VAL A 296 -13.73 8.68 5.15
CA VAL A 296 -13.34 7.60 4.25
C VAL A 296 -12.75 6.48 5.09
N PHE A 297 -13.31 5.30 4.97
CA PHE A 297 -12.98 4.12 5.78
C PHE A 297 -13.30 2.85 5.01
N GLY A 298 -12.93 1.69 5.53
CA GLY A 298 -13.12 0.45 4.80
C GLY A 298 -12.65 -0.79 5.52
N GLY A 299 -12.67 -1.90 4.79
CA GLY A 299 -12.20 -3.20 5.23
C GLY A 299 -11.44 -3.94 4.14
N PHE A 300 -10.39 -4.63 4.55
CA PHE A 300 -9.72 -5.63 3.74
C PHE A 300 -10.32 -7.01 4.04
N ALA A 301 -10.85 -7.65 2.99
CA ALA A 301 -11.31 -9.03 3.00
C ALA A 301 -10.21 -9.92 2.40
N SER A 302 -9.71 -10.88 3.18
CA SER A 302 -8.59 -11.74 2.79
C SER A 302 -9.01 -12.91 1.90
N GLU A 303 -10.31 -13.18 1.79
CA GLU A 303 -10.87 -14.26 0.97
C GLU A 303 -11.91 -13.74 -0.02
N ASN A 304 -12.23 -14.58 -1.02
CA ASN A 304 -13.32 -14.36 -1.97
C ASN A 304 -14.63 -14.02 -1.25
N TRP A 305 -15.36 -13.02 -1.76
CA TRP A 305 -16.76 -12.87 -1.38
C TRP A 305 -17.58 -14.06 -1.87
N LYS A 306 -18.32 -14.68 -0.95
CA LYS A 306 -19.19 -15.84 -1.18
C LYS A 306 -20.52 -15.61 -0.50
N LYS A 307 -21.62 -16.02 -1.12
CA LYS A 307 -22.96 -15.99 -0.52
C LYS A 307 -22.98 -16.96 0.66
N ASN A 308 -22.96 -16.43 1.88
CA ASN A 308 -22.92 -17.24 3.09
C ASN A 308 -23.67 -16.54 4.22
N SER A 309 -24.61 -17.26 4.84
CA SER A 309 -25.38 -16.78 6.00
C SER A 309 -24.54 -16.66 7.28
N ASN A 310 -23.33 -17.22 7.30
CA ASN A 310 -22.39 -17.13 8.41
C ASN A 310 -21.21 -16.22 8.08
N PHE A 311 -20.55 -15.70 9.11
CA PHE A 311 -19.26 -15.04 8.95
C PHE A 311 -18.17 -16.03 8.49
N TYR A 312 -17.21 -15.54 7.73
CA TYR A 312 -16.07 -16.31 7.20
C TYR A 312 -14.83 -15.40 7.04
N GLY A 313 -13.78 -15.89 6.39
CA GLY A 313 -12.49 -15.22 6.23
C GLY A 313 -11.45 -15.67 7.27
N ASP A 314 -10.30 -15.01 7.28
CA ASP A 314 -9.19 -15.33 8.18
C ASP A 314 -8.68 -14.11 8.99
N GLY A 315 -7.72 -14.36 9.88
CA GLY A 315 -7.11 -13.35 10.74
C GLY A 315 -6.29 -12.27 10.03
N LYS A 316 -6.15 -12.32 8.69
CA LYS A 316 -5.49 -11.29 7.89
C LYS A 316 -6.45 -10.16 7.51
N CYS A 317 -7.77 -10.35 7.62
CA CYS A 317 -8.74 -9.27 7.45
C CYS A 317 -8.47 -8.13 8.42
N PHE A 318 -8.75 -6.89 8.04
CA PHE A 318 -8.66 -5.75 8.94
C PHE A 318 -9.61 -4.63 8.52
N LEU A 319 -10.00 -3.79 9.47
CA LEU A 319 -10.67 -2.52 9.19
C LEU A 319 -9.66 -1.39 9.12
N PHE A 320 -9.96 -0.34 8.36
CA PHE A 320 -9.11 0.83 8.26
C PHE A 320 -9.90 2.13 8.13
N GLN A 321 -9.23 3.22 8.42
CA GLN A 321 -9.70 4.58 8.20
C GLN A 321 -8.68 5.36 7.37
N LEU A 322 -9.16 6.16 6.41
CA LEU A 322 -8.34 7.03 5.55
C LEU A 322 -8.57 8.51 5.84
N LYS A 323 -9.79 8.88 6.25
CA LYS A 323 -10.16 10.24 6.68
C LYS A 323 -11.08 10.17 7.91
N PRO A 324 -10.88 11.06 8.91
CA PRO A 324 -9.99 12.23 8.90
C PRO A 324 -8.52 11.95 9.24
N PHE A 325 -8.19 10.74 9.68
CA PHE A 325 -6.82 10.29 9.95
C PHE A 325 -6.64 8.83 9.48
N LEU A 326 -5.40 8.37 9.36
CA LEU A 326 -5.12 6.97 9.03
C LEU A 326 -5.12 6.10 10.29
N SER A 327 -5.74 4.93 10.23
CA SER A 327 -5.71 3.96 11.33
C SER A 327 -6.07 2.56 10.84
N THR A 328 -5.37 1.54 11.33
CA THR A 328 -5.59 0.12 10.99
C THR A 328 -6.06 -0.64 12.24
N TYR A 329 -7.06 -1.50 12.08
CA TYR A 329 -7.64 -2.31 13.16
C TYR A 329 -7.64 -3.79 12.75
N THR A 330 -6.68 -4.55 13.27
CA THR A 330 -6.55 -5.99 13.05
C THR A 330 -7.39 -6.80 14.05
N PRO A 331 -7.63 -8.10 13.79
CA PRO A 331 -8.49 -8.88 14.66
C PRO A 331 -7.94 -9.02 16.08
N THR A 332 -8.83 -8.97 17.06
CA THR A 332 -8.53 -9.06 18.50
C THR A 332 -8.29 -10.50 18.97
N GLY A 333 -8.70 -11.49 18.17
CA GLY A 333 -8.76 -12.90 18.56
C GLY A 333 -9.98 -13.28 19.41
N TYR A 334 -10.92 -12.37 19.65
CA TYR A 334 -12.13 -12.66 20.45
C TYR A 334 -13.13 -13.59 19.73
N ASN A 335 -13.26 -13.44 18.41
CA ASN A 335 -14.11 -14.29 17.58
C ASN A 335 -13.55 -14.34 16.14
N ASN A 336 -14.18 -15.14 15.29
CA ASN A 336 -13.79 -15.34 13.88
C ASN A 336 -14.79 -14.69 12.91
N HIS A 337 -15.41 -13.57 13.30
CA HIS A 337 -16.45 -12.91 12.51
C HIS A 337 -15.86 -11.94 11.47
N PHE A 338 -14.90 -12.38 10.65
CA PHE A 338 -14.07 -11.45 9.87
C PHE A 338 -14.84 -10.71 8.77
N GLN A 339 -15.40 -11.43 7.81
CA GLN A 339 -16.23 -10.88 6.74
C GLN A 339 -17.58 -11.61 6.65
N TYR A 340 -18.59 -10.92 6.14
CA TYR A 340 -19.96 -11.41 5.98
C TYR A 340 -20.53 -10.91 4.67
N PHE A 341 -21.18 -11.79 3.91
CA PHE A 341 -21.93 -11.39 2.73
C PHE A 341 -23.13 -12.32 2.55
N ASN A 342 -24.31 -11.71 2.53
CA ASN A 342 -25.56 -12.43 2.36
C ASN A 342 -26.54 -11.65 1.49
N GLN A 343 -27.40 -12.35 0.77
CA GLN A 343 -28.35 -11.78 -0.18
C GLN A 343 -29.54 -12.72 -0.34
N HIS A 344 -30.73 -12.15 -0.56
CA HIS A 344 -31.98 -12.90 -0.80
C HIS A 344 -32.44 -13.81 0.35
N VAL A 345 -32.04 -13.51 1.59
CA VAL A 345 -32.50 -14.25 2.79
C VAL A 345 -33.45 -13.36 3.60
N HIS A 346 -34.63 -13.88 3.97
CA HIS A 346 -35.63 -13.10 4.72
C HIS A 346 -35.31 -12.96 6.22
N THR A 347 -34.58 -13.91 6.78
CA THR A 347 -34.35 -14.03 8.23
C THR A 347 -33.04 -13.42 8.71
N LEU A 348 -32.15 -13.05 7.78
CA LEU A 348 -30.81 -12.55 8.08
C LEU A 348 -30.53 -11.26 7.29
N PRO A 349 -29.61 -10.42 7.79
CA PRO A 349 -29.27 -9.16 7.13
C PRO A 349 -28.69 -9.41 5.74
N ASN A 350 -29.21 -8.72 4.72
CA ASN A 350 -28.70 -8.78 3.35
C ASN A 350 -27.82 -7.56 3.07
N GLY A 351 -26.58 -7.80 2.69
CA GLY A 351 -25.55 -6.79 2.61
C GLY A 351 -24.15 -7.36 2.76
N LEU A 352 -23.18 -6.46 2.88
CA LEU A 352 -21.76 -6.75 3.05
C LEU A 352 -21.30 -6.19 4.40
N GLY A 353 -20.60 -7.02 5.17
CA GLY A 353 -20.22 -6.69 6.55
C GLY A 353 -18.83 -7.15 6.93
N PHE A 354 -18.27 -6.48 7.93
CA PHE A 354 -16.99 -6.81 8.54
C PHE A 354 -17.11 -6.73 10.07
N GLY A 355 -16.77 -7.82 10.75
CA GLY A 355 -16.57 -7.82 12.20
C GLY A 355 -17.84 -7.62 13.01
N GLY A 356 -17.73 -7.89 14.30
CA GLY A 356 -18.79 -7.65 15.28
C GLY A 356 -19.76 -8.82 15.36
N GLN A 357 -21.05 -8.52 15.28
CA GLN A 357 -22.15 -9.48 15.26
C GLN A 357 -23.26 -8.94 14.36
N LEU A 358 -24.24 -9.77 14.02
CA LEU A 358 -25.39 -9.32 13.24
C LEU A 358 -26.02 -8.08 13.91
N GLU A 359 -26.42 -7.09 13.11
CA GLU A 359 -26.91 -5.77 13.51
C GLU A 359 -25.90 -4.82 14.19
N TYR A 360 -24.70 -5.30 14.54
CA TYR A 360 -23.64 -4.54 15.21
C TYR A 360 -22.28 -4.77 14.55
N PHE A 361 -22.22 -4.55 13.24
CA PHE A 361 -20.98 -4.74 12.50
C PHE A 361 -19.99 -3.60 12.76
N GLY A 362 -18.70 -3.92 12.68
CA GLY A 362 -17.66 -2.88 12.64
C GLY A 362 -17.79 -1.99 11.40
N LEU A 363 -18.16 -2.60 10.28
CA LEU A 363 -18.59 -1.93 9.05
C LEU A 363 -19.69 -2.77 8.37
N TRP A 364 -20.79 -2.14 8.00
CA TRP A 364 -21.90 -2.73 7.26
C TRP A 364 -22.32 -1.83 6.12
N ILE A 365 -22.61 -2.43 4.97
CA ILE A 365 -23.24 -1.82 3.80
C ILE A 365 -24.48 -2.66 3.49
N ASP A 366 -25.65 -2.04 3.51
CA ASP A 366 -26.90 -2.76 3.26
C ASP A 366 -27.12 -3.04 1.77
N GLN A 367 -28.07 -3.93 1.47
CA GLN A 367 -28.48 -4.23 0.10
C GLN A 367 -29.11 -3.06 -0.66
N SER A 368 -29.50 -1.97 0.01
CA SER A 368 -30.02 -0.77 -0.65
C SER A 368 -28.92 0.06 -1.32
N PHE A 369 -27.65 -0.29 -1.06
CA PHE A 369 -26.44 0.43 -1.49
C PHE A 369 -26.28 1.83 -0.87
N SER A 370 -27.35 2.39 -0.31
CA SER A 370 -27.44 3.79 0.09
C SER A 370 -27.10 4.00 1.55
N ASN A 371 -27.27 2.97 2.39
CA ASN A 371 -27.08 3.08 3.83
C ASN A 371 -26.12 2.01 4.34
N GLY A 372 -25.46 2.35 5.44
CA GLY A 372 -24.58 1.46 6.16
C GLY A 372 -24.51 1.83 7.63
N HIS A 373 -23.77 1.05 8.39
CA HIS A 373 -23.52 1.36 9.78
C HIS A 373 -22.12 0.89 10.23
N SER A 374 -21.60 1.56 11.26
CA SER A 374 -20.39 1.21 11.99
C SER A 374 -20.73 1.20 13.47
N LYS A 375 -21.51 0.18 13.88
CA LYS A 375 -22.10 0.05 15.22
C LYS A 375 -21.13 -0.67 16.16
N ALA A 376 -19.97 -0.06 16.35
CA ALA A 376 -18.88 -0.59 17.16
C ALA A 376 -18.93 -0.10 18.63
N GLY A 377 -20.07 -0.18 19.33
CA GLY A 377 -20.20 0.44 20.67
C GLY A 377 -19.79 -0.48 21.84
N PRO A 378 -18.75 -0.17 22.65
CA PRO A 378 -17.76 0.92 22.50
C PRO A 378 -16.62 0.58 21.53
N ARG A 379 -16.40 -0.72 21.24
CA ARG A 379 -15.51 -1.20 20.17
C ARG A 379 -16.14 -2.41 19.46
N CYS A 380 -15.80 -2.60 18.20
CA CYS A 380 -16.10 -3.82 17.48
C CYS A 380 -15.38 -5.00 18.16
N THR A 381 -16.10 -6.08 18.47
CA THR A 381 -15.52 -7.23 19.17
C THR A 381 -14.44 -7.94 18.35
N THR A 382 -14.63 -8.03 17.03
CA THR A 382 -13.70 -8.72 16.12
C THR A 382 -12.42 -7.93 15.87
N TYR A 383 -12.52 -6.65 15.54
CA TYR A 383 -11.36 -5.84 15.12
C TYR A 383 -10.86 -4.88 16.18
N GLY A 384 -11.57 -4.76 17.29
CA GLY A 384 -11.28 -3.75 18.31
C GLY A 384 -11.38 -2.33 17.74
N SER A 385 -11.98 -2.12 16.56
CA SER A 385 -12.10 -0.80 15.95
C SER A 385 -13.12 0.05 16.72
N PRO A 386 -12.96 1.38 16.75
CA PRO A 386 -14.06 2.27 17.11
C PRO A 386 -15.07 2.35 15.96
N GLN A 387 -16.06 3.22 16.12
CA GLN A 387 -16.86 3.70 14.99
C GLN A 387 -15.92 4.29 13.92
N LEU A 388 -16.14 3.99 12.64
CA LEU A 388 -15.29 4.45 11.52
C LEU A 388 -15.90 5.65 10.78
N SER A 389 -17.22 5.69 10.70
CA SER A 389 -18.02 6.75 10.09
C SER A 389 -18.21 7.92 11.05
N LYS A 390 -18.75 9.04 10.53
CA LYS A 390 -19.07 10.20 11.39
C LYS A 390 -20.10 9.89 12.49
N ALA A 391 -21.07 9.03 12.18
CA ALA A 391 -22.11 8.55 13.09
C ALA A 391 -22.27 7.04 12.98
N ALA A 392 -22.93 6.40 13.95
CA ALA A 392 -23.09 4.95 13.99
C ALA A 392 -23.83 4.40 12.75
N GLU A 393 -24.77 5.16 12.21
CA GLU A 393 -25.40 4.93 10.90
C GLU A 393 -24.93 6.01 9.94
N PHE A 394 -24.74 5.64 8.67
CA PHE A 394 -24.24 6.56 7.66
C PHE A 394 -24.92 6.34 6.31
N GLU A 395 -25.04 7.43 5.56
CA GLU A 395 -25.40 7.40 4.14
C GLU A 395 -24.13 7.31 3.30
N VAL A 396 -24.17 6.42 2.31
CA VAL A 396 -23.09 6.21 1.35
C VAL A 396 -23.05 7.36 0.34
N ASP A 397 -21.87 7.93 0.13
CA ASP A 397 -21.57 8.85 -0.99
C ASP A 397 -20.82 8.10 -2.11
N THR A 398 -19.81 7.31 -1.75
CA THR A 398 -19.01 6.55 -2.72
C THR A 398 -18.61 5.21 -2.15
N ILE A 399 -18.70 4.15 -2.97
CA ILE A 399 -18.10 2.84 -2.70
C ILE A 399 -17.11 2.54 -3.81
N GLU A 400 -15.92 2.11 -3.44
CA GLU A 400 -14.86 1.70 -4.34
C GLU A 400 -14.26 0.38 -3.84
N VAL A 401 -14.20 -0.63 -4.72
CA VAL A 401 -13.67 -1.96 -4.38
C VAL A 401 -12.55 -2.34 -5.32
N TRP A 402 -11.42 -2.69 -4.73
CA TRP A 402 -10.22 -3.14 -5.42
C TRP A 402 -9.93 -4.60 -5.09
N GLY A 403 -9.71 -5.43 -6.11
CA GLY A 403 -9.08 -6.73 -5.92
C GLY A 403 -7.58 -6.55 -5.80
N VAL A 404 -6.94 -7.30 -4.89
CA VAL A 404 -5.50 -7.18 -4.61
C VAL A 404 -4.80 -8.53 -4.77
N GLY A 405 -3.54 -8.48 -5.22
CA GLY A 405 -2.76 -9.66 -5.57
C GLY A 405 -3.19 -10.30 -6.89
N PRO A 406 -2.68 -11.51 -7.20
CA PRO A 406 -2.99 -12.23 -8.42
C PRO A 406 -4.49 -12.35 -8.70
N GLU A 407 -4.85 -12.23 -9.97
CA GLU A 407 -6.20 -12.55 -10.40
C GLU A 407 -6.46 -14.04 -10.14
N PRO A 408 -7.54 -14.39 -9.43
CA PRO A 408 -7.83 -15.80 -9.16
C PRO A 408 -8.16 -16.52 -10.46
N ASN A 409 -7.68 -17.77 -10.58
CA ASN A 409 -8.23 -18.70 -11.56
C ASN A 409 -9.67 -19.01 -11.14
N ILE A 410 -10.60 -18.90 -12.08
CA ILE A 410 -12.02 -19.11 -11.85
C ILE A 410 -12.36 -20.49 -12.36
N ASP A 411 -12.90 -21.33 -11.48
CA ASP A 411 -13.41 -22.64 -11.86
C ASP A 411 -14.95 -22.61 -11.90
N ASP A 412 -15.58 -23.64 -12.46
CA ASP A 412 -17.05 -23.67 -12.62
C ASP A 412 -17.79 -23.58 -11.26
N GLU A 413 -17.18 -24.09 -10.19
CA GLU A 413 -17.69 -24.01 -8.81
C GLU A 413 -17.83 -22.56 -8.30
N ASP A 414 -17.04 -21.61 -8.81
CA ASP A 414 -17.09 -20.21 -8.40
C ASP A 414 -18.33 -19.47 -8.93
N PHE A 415 -19.04 -20.05 -9.92
CA PHE A 415 -20.30 -19.53 -10.45
C PHE A 415 -21.54 -20.14 -9.79
N GLU A 416 -21.37 -21.15 -8.93
CA GLU A 416 -22.49 -21.78 -8.24
C GLU A 416 -23.21 -20.77 -7.32
N GLY A 417 -24.54 -20.68 -7.48
CA GLY A 417 -25.37 -19.74 -6.72
C GLY A 417 -25.31 -18.28 -7.21
N MET A 418 -24.62 -17.97 -8.30
CA MET A 418 -24.70 -16.67 -8.97
C MET A 418 -25.93 -16.59 -9.88
N THR A 419 -26.53 -15.40 -9.98
CA THR A 419 -27.63 -15.15 -10.92
C THR A 419 -27.08 -14.90 -12.34
N GLU A 420 -27.91 -15.06 -13.37
CA GLU A 420 -27.50 -14.77 -14.76
C GLU A 420 -27.03 -13.32 -14.95
N GLU A 421 -27.65 -12.37 -14.25
CA GLU A 421 -27.26 -10.97 -14.27
C GLU A 421 -25.88 -10.74 -13.65
N GLU A 422 -25.59 -11.41 -12.52
CA GLU A 422 -24.28 -11.37 -11.87
C GLU A 422 -23.20 -11.97 -12.78
N ILE A 423 -23.47 -13.12 -13.40
CA ILE A 423 -22.56 -13.76 -14.36
C ILE A 423 -22.31 -12.86 -15.58
N LYS A 424 -23.37 -12.25 -16.13
CA LYS A 424 -23.26 -11.34 -17.29
C LYS A 424 -22.48 -10.07 -16.95
N SER A 425 -22.66 -9.54 -15.75
CA SER A 425 -21.93 -8.34 -15.29
C SER A 425 -20.41 -8.58 -15.23
N ARG A 426 -19.99 -9.81 -14.90
CA ARG A 426 -18.58 -10.25 -14.96
C ARG A 426 -18.10 -10.45 -16.39
N ARG A 427 -18.86 -11.18 -17.23
CA ARG A 427 -18.45 -11.54 -18.60
C ARG A 427 -18.30 -10.33 -19.54
N SER A 428 -19.10 -9.28 -19.36
CA SER A 428 -19.00 -8.02 -20.13
C SER A 428 -17.60 -7.36 -20.08
N ILE A 429 -16.74 -7.74 -19.13
CA ILE A 429 -15.36 -7.25 -19.00
C ILE A 429 -14.37 -8.11 -19.80
N LEU A 430 -14.60 -9.42 -19.94
CA LEU A 430 -13.78 -10.29 -20.79
C LEU A 430 -13.95 -9.97 -22.28
N ASP A 431 -15.10 -9.43 -22.68
CA ASP A 431 -15.42 -9.08 -24.07
C ASP A 431 -14.91 -7.69 -24.50
N LYS A 432 -13.94 -7.10 -23.79
CA LYS A 432 -13.55 -5.69 -24.00
C LYS A 432 -12.84 -5.34 -25.31
N ASP A 433 -12.65 -6.27 -26.24
CA ASP A 433 -12.49 -5.93 -27.67
C ASP A 433 -12.70 -7.16 -28.59
N PRO A 434 -13.90 -7.33 -29.18
CA PRO A 434 -14.14 -8.36 -30.20
C PRO A 434 -13.21 -8.21 -31.42
N GLY A 435 -12.75 -6.98 -31.71
CA GLY A 435 -11.81 -6.67 -32.78
C GLY A 435 -10.39 -7.15 -32.49
N ALA A 436 -9.92 -7.04 -31.25
CA ALA A 436 -8.63 -7.61 -30.83
C ALA A 436 -8.66 -9.15 -30.82
N LYS A 437 -9.79 -9.74 -30.39
CA LYS A 437 -10.00 -11.19 -30.46
C LYS A 437 -10.00 -11.68 -31.91
N ALA A 438 -10.67 -10.97 -32.82
CA ALA A 438 -10.64 -11.25 -34.25
C ALA A 438 -9.24 -11.07 -34.88
N MET A 439 -8.47 -10.06 -34.44
CA MET A 439 -7.09 -9.83 -34.90
C MET A 439 -6.12 -10.94 -34.47
N LEU A 440 -6.27 -11.46 -33.24
CA LEU A 440 -5.46 -12.59 -32.75
C LEU A 440 -5.71 -13.86 -33.58
N THR A 441 -6.97 -14.13 -33.92
CA THR A 441 -7.36 -15.23 -34.81
C THR A 441 -6.81 -15.04 -36.23
N LEU A 442 -6.80 -13.81 -36.75
CA LEU A 442 -6.24 -13.47 -38.07
C LEU A 442 -4.72 -13.60 -38.17
N ILE A 443 -3.99 -13.44 -37.06
CA ILE A 443 -2.51 -13.55 -37.00
C ILE A 443 -2.07 -15.00 -36.66
N GLY A 444 -3.00 -15.95 -36.63
CA GLY A 444 -2.70 -17.37 -36.42
C GLY A 444 -2.36 -17.74 -34.96
N LYS A 445 -2.72 -16.89 -33.99
CA LYS A 445 -2.62 -17.20 -32.56
C LYS A 445 -4.02 -17.55 -32.04
N THR A 446 -4.27 -18.83 -31.83
CA THR A 446 -5.53 -19.30 -31.21
C THR A 446 -5.65 -18.80 -29.78
N PRO A 447 -6.79 -18.20 -29.38
CA PRO A 447 -7.11 -17.99 -27.98
C PRO A 447 -7.18 -19.35 -27.27
N HIS A 448 -6.39 -19.54 -26.21
CA HIS A 448 -6.24 -20.83 -25.52
C HIS A 448 -7.45 -21.28 -24.67
N SER A 449 -8.67 -20.83 -24.99
CA SER A 449 -9.87 -21.09 -24.20
C SER A 449 -11.13 -21.47 -25.00
N GLU A 450 -10.98 -21.90 -26.26
CA GLU A 450 -12.10 -22.43 -27.07
C GLU A 450 -12.15 -23.97 -27.16
N GLY A 451 -11.35 -24.68 -26.35
CA GLY A 451 -11.23 -26.15 -26.44
C GLY A 451 -12.31 -26.99 -25.74
N LEU A 452 -13.33 -26.40 -25.10
CA LEU A 452 -14.36 -27.14 -24.37
C LEU A 452 -15.77 -26.58 -24.64
N ARG A 453 -16.08 -26.35 -25.91
CA ARG A 453 -17.43 -25.97 -26.37
C ARG A 453 -17.83 -26.75 -27.62
N GLU A 454 -17.72 -28.05 -27.60
CA GLU A 454 -18.58 -28.91 -28.41
C GLU A 454 -19.05 -30.06 -27.52
N GLY A 455 -20.28 -29.92 -27.03
CA GLY A 455 -21.03 -31.07 -26.54
C GLY A 455 -21.52 -31.84 -27.75
N ASP A 456 -21.20 -33.13 -27.79
CA ASP A 456 -21.68 -34.08 -28.78
C ASP A 456 -23.20 -34.00 -28.94
N GLU A 457 -23.66 -33.47 -30.07
CA GLU A 457 -24.96 -33.81 -30.63
C GLU A 457 -24.76 -34.71 -31.87
N LEU A 458 -25.17 -35.97 -31.69
CA LEU A 458 -25.71 -36.87 -32.71
C LEU A 458 -24.74 -37.45 -33.75
N ALA A 459 -24.08 -38.55 -33.37
CA ALA A 459 -23.67 -39.60 -34.30
C ALA A 459 -24.51 -40.87 -34.09
N ASN A 460 -25.07 -41.36 -35.20
CA ASN A 460 -25.98 -42.49 -35.33
C ASN A 460 -25.47 -43.82 -34.69
N SER A 461 -26.43 -44.51 -34.05
CA SER A 461 -26.62 -45.97 -33.82
C SER A 461 -25.45 -46.95 -34.02
N PRO A 462 -25.36 -47.97 -33.15
CA PRO A 462 -25.95 -49.26 -33.56
C PRO A 462 -26.70 -50.01 -32.45
N GLU A 463 -27.90 -50.49 -32.77
CA GLU A 463 -28.53 -51.61 -32.06
C GLU A 463 -28.06 -52.93 -32.70
N GLU A 464 -27.31 -53.74 -31.96
CA GLU A 464 -27.24 -55.18 -32.20
C GLU A 464 -28.14 -55.89 -31.18
N THR A 465 -29.21 -56.51 -31.67
CA THR A 465 -29.84 -57.64 -30.98
C THR A 465 -29.75 -58.88 -31.87
N THR A 466 -29.25 -59.94 -31.25
CA THR A 466 -29.03 -61.29 -31.77
C THR A 466 -30.31 -61.98 -32.26
N SER A 467 -30.24 -62.69 -33.39
CA SER A 467 -30.57 -64.12 -33.52
C SER A 467 -30.49 -64.63 -34.98
N THR A 468 -29.55 -65.56 -35.18
CA THR A 468 -29.61 -66.83 -35.94
C THR A 468 -30.56 -66.98 -37.16
N VAL A 469 -30.02 -67.48 -38.30
CA VAL A 469 -30.40 -68.73 -39.02
C VAL A 469 -30.10 -68.67 -40.54
N ILE A 470 -29.13 -69.51 -40.95
CA ILE A 470 -29.06 -70.41 -42.13
C ILE A 470 -28.86 -69.87 -43.57
N SER A 471 -27.89 -70.53 -44.22
CA SER A 471 -27.49 -70.68 -45.62
C SER A 471 -28.47 -70.39 -46.75
N LEU A 472 -27.94 -70.01 -47.93
CA LEU A 472 -27.81 -70.90 -49.09
C LEU A 472 -27.17 -70.19 -50.30
N PHE A 473 -26.34 -70.98 -51.01
CA PHE A 473 -25.70 -70.79 -52.33
C PHE A 473 -24.42 -69.96 -52.44
#